data_AF-A0A2K5KVE5-F1
#
_entry.id   AF-A0A2K5KVE5-F1
#
_cell.length_a   1.000
_cell.length_b   1.000
_cell.length_c   1.000
_cell.angle_alpha   90.00
_cell.angle_beta   90.00
_cell.angle_gamma   90.00
#
_symmetry.space_group_name_H-M   'P 1'
#
loop_
_entity.id
_entity.type
_entity.pdbx_description
1 polymer ?
#
loop_
_entity_poly.entity_id
_entity_poly.type
_entity_poly.pdbx_seq_one_letter_code
_entity_poly.pdbx_strand_id
1 'polypeptide(L)'
;MAPLRTTVLLWSLLRGSAGVERVCFWPWHGGLLQPLPCSFEVGLSEATESGSPETKKPTFMDEEVQSILMKMTGLNLRKTFKTAVQELKPPTYKLITQAQLEEATKQAVEAAKVRLKMPPVLEERVPINDVLAGNTILEGTETTKYMFTDISYSIPHRERFIVIREPSGTLRKASWEKRDWMMQVYFPKEGRKVLTPMIFKEENLRTMYSKDRHADVLNLYIDKHGKYDLLRSTRYFGGMVWYFVNNKKIDGLLIDQIQRDLIDDATSLVQLYHILHPDGQSAREDKDQAAEGINLIKVFAKTEAQKGAYVELTLQTYQEALSHHSAAS
;
A
#
# COMPACT_ATOMS: atom_id res chain seq x y z
N MET A 1 53.58 29.50 -45.47
CA MET A 1 53.97 28.08 -45.69
C MET A 1 52.91 27.18 -45.08
N ALA A 2 52.45 26.22 -45.89
CA ALA A 2 51.67 25.01 -45.58
C ALA A 2 50.24 25.13 -44.99
N PRO A 3 49.30 24.23 -45.39
CA PRO A 3 47.86 24.51 -45.44
C PRO A 3 46.98 23.60 -44.55
N LEU A 4 45.68 23.95 -44.51
CA LEU A 4 44.56 23.19 -43.94
C LEU A 4 44.48 21.74 -44.42
N ARG A 5 44.02 20.85 -43.53
CA ARG A 5 43.34 19.59 -43.90
C ARG A 5 42.05 19.43 -43.09
N THR A 6 40.95 19.66 -43.80
CA THR A 6 39.59 19.23 -43.50
C THR A 6 39.43 17.78 -43.97
N THR A 7 38.80 16.93 -43.17
CA THR A 7 38.40 15.57 -43.60
C THR A 7 36.88 15.48 -43.57
N VAL A 8 36.31 15.45 -44.78
CA VAL A 8 34.91 15.17 -45.08
C VAL A 8 34.73 13.65 -45.03
N LEU A 9 33.67 13.16 -44.37
CA LEU A 9 33.18 11.79 -44.59
C LEU A 9 31.77 11.83 -45.16
N LEU A 10 31.66 11.08 -46.26
CA LEU A 10 30.68 11.13 -47.31
C LEU A 10 29.40 10.37 -46.91
N TRP A 11 28.24 10.98 -47.14
CA TRP A 11 26.94 10.31 -47.16
C TRP A 11 26.82 9.42 -48.40
N SER A 12 26.38 8.17 -48.20
CA SER A 12 25.84 7.34 -49.28
C SER A 12 24.37 7.04 -48.98
N LEU A 13 23.50 7.61 -49.82
CA LEU A 13 22.09 7.30 -49.95
C LEU A 13 21.91 5.98 -50.71
N LEU A 14 21.13 5.04 -50.15
CA LEU A 14 20.43 4.00 -50.91
C LEU A 14 18.96 3.94 -50.45
N ARG A 15 18.08 4.37 -51.37
CA ARG A 15 16.62 4.12 -51.44
C ARG A 15 16.46 2.59 -51.59
N GLY A 16 15.71 1.84 -50.78
CA GLY A 16 14.27 1.85 -50.55
C GLY A 16 13.62 0.63 -51.22
N SER A 17 12.97 -0.29 -50.47
CA SER A 17 11.64 -0.87 -50.78
C SER A 17 11.25 -2.07 -49.87
N ALA A 18 9.97 -2.05 -49.49
CA ALA A 18 9.00 -3.13 -49.22
C ALA A 18 9.23 -4.12 -48.06
N GLY A 19 8.21 -4.22 -47.20
CA GLY A 19 8.17 -5.06 -46.00
C GLY A 19 7.87 -6.54 -46.25
N VAL A 20 8.06 -7.33 -45.19
CA VAL A 20 7.23 -8.46 -44.79
C VAL A 20 7.44 -8.65 -43.28
N GLU A 21 6.35 -8.61 -42.52
CA GLU A 21 6.29 -9.06 -41.12
C GLU A 21 6.70 -10.53 -41.02
N ARG A 22 7.68 -10.85 -40.16
CA ARG A 22 7.88 -12.20 -39.67
C ARG A 22 7.35 -12.31 -38.25
N VAL A 23 6.13 -12.80 -38.16
CA VAL A 23 5.56 -13.41 -36.97
C VAL A 23 6.31 -14.73 -36.73
N CYS A 24 7.14 -14.80 -35.69
CA CYS A 24 7.75 -16.05 -35.26
C CYS A 24 6.77 -16.82 -34.37
N PHE A 25 6.06 -17.77 -34.98
CA PHE A 25 5.39 -18.85 -34.28
C PHE A 25 6.45 -19.81 -33.70
N TRP A 26 6.37 -20.06 -32.40
CA TRP A 26 7.12 -21.13 -31.75
C TRP A 26 6.37 -22.45 -31.95
N PRO A 27 7.02 -23.53 -32.44
CA PRO A 27 6.36 -24.83 -32.59
C PRO A 27 6.18 -25.53 -31.25
N TRP A 28 4.96 -26.03 -31.02
CA TRP A 28 4.68 -27.12 -30.10
C TRP A 28 5.57 -28.32 -30.43
N HIS A 29 6.34 -28.80 -29.45
CA HIS A 29 6.78 -30.19 -29.42
C HIS A 29 5.99 -30.91 -28.32
N GLY A 30 5.09 -31.79 -28.76
CA GLY A 30 4.47 -32.80 -27.92
C GLY A 30 5.50 -33.88 -27.58
N GLY A 31 5.64 -34.14 -26.28
CA GLY A 31 6.33 -35.29 -25.71
C GLY A 31 5.38 -35.99 -24.76
N LEU A 32 4.95 -37.19 -25.16
CA LEU A 32 4.02 -38.06 -24.46
C LEU A 32 4.76 -38.78 -23.31
N LEU A 33 4.44 -38.49 -22.06
CA LEU A 33 4.76 -39.37 -20.91
C LEU A 33 3.56 -39.38 -19.96
N GLN A 34 3.02 -40.59 -19.77
CA GLN A 34 1.85 -40.90 -18.95
C GLN A 34 2.12 -40.66 -17.45
N PRO A 35 1.12 -40.23 -16.66
CA PRO A 35 1.19 -40.32 -15.21
C PRO A 35 0.58 -41.64 -14.72
N LEU A 36 1.37 -42.43 -13.98
CA LEU A 36 0.85 -43.51 -13.12
C LEU A 36 0.24 -42.90 -11.84
N PRO A 37 -0.83 -43.50 -11.29
CA PRO A 37 -1.54 -42.96 -10.14
C PRO A 37 -0.80 -43.32 -8.85
N CYS A 38 -0.34 -42.30 -8.12
CA CYS A 38 0.13 -42.47 -6.75
C CYS A 38 -0.74 -41.61 -5.85
N SER A 39 -1.70 -42.26 -5.21
CA SER A 39 -2.51 -41.72 -4.12
C SER A 39 -1.57 -41.37 -2.97
N PHE A 40 -1.46 -40.09 -2.63
CA PHE A 40 -0.86 -39.65 -1.38
C PHE A 40 -1.89 -38.82 -0.64
N GLU A 41 -2.33 -39.37 0.48
CA GLU A 41 -3.34 -38.82 1.37
C GLU A 41 -2.93 -37.42 1.83
N VAL A 42 -3.74 -36.44 1.45
CA VAL A 42 -3.74 -35.13 2.10
C VAL A 42 -4.46 -35.34 3.43
N GLY A 43 -3.69 -35.41 4.51
CA GLY A 43 -4.23 -35.33 5.86
C GLY A 43 -4.86 -33.96 6.08
N LEU A 44 -6.14 -33.85 5.72
CA LEU A 44 -7.05 -32.85 6.27
C LEU A 44 -7.13 -33.11 7.78
N SER A 45 -6.53 -32.25 8.58
CA SER A 45 -7.00 -32.05 9.96
C SER A 45 -8.28 -31.22 9.87
N GLU A 46 -9.39 -31.87 9.55
CA GLU A 46 -10.74 -31.39 9.81
C GLU A 46 -10.94 -31.37 11.33
N ALA A 47 -10.71 -30.21 11.94
CA ALA A 47 -11.40 -29.87 13.16
C ALA A 47 -12.71 -29.20 12.74
N THR A 48 -13.77 -30.00 12.64
CA THR A 48 -15.15 -29.53 12.57
C THR A 48 -15.50 -28.79 13.86
N GLU A 49 -15.21 -27.48 13.88
CA GLU A 49 -15.91 -26.56 14.79
C GLU A 49 -17.28 -26.26 14.18
N SER A 50 -18.27 -27.01 14.67
CA SER A 50 -19.67 -26.64 14.63
C SER A 50 -19.88 -25.40 15.49
N GLY A 51 -19.78 -24.21 14.88
CA GLY A 51 -20.11 -22.92 15.48
C GLY A 51 -21.12 -22.17 14.59
N SER A 52 -22.00 -21.40 15.22
CA SER A 52 -22.95 -20.44 14.61
C SER A 52 -22.39 -19.62 13.44
N PRO A 53 -23.22 -18.92 12.63
CA PRO A 53 -22.68 -17.99 11.64
C PRO A 53 -22.01 -16.81 12.37
N GLU A 54 -20.76 -16.99 12.78
CA GLU A 54 -19.92 -15.92 13.28
C GLU A 54 -19.74 -14.95 12.12
N THR A 55 -20.32 -13.76 12.26
CA THR A 55 -20.09 -12.65 11.34
C THR A 55 -18.59 -12.36 11.30
N LYS A 56 -17.92 -12.86 10.25
CA LYS A 56 -16.48 -12.67 10.06
C LYS A 56 -16.19 -11.17 10.08
N LYS A 57 -15.18 -10.77 10.86
CA LYS A 57 -14.74 -9.37 10.88
C LYS A 57 -14.27 -8.97 9.47
N PRO A 58 -14.71 -7.82 8.96
CA PRO A 58 -14.28 -7.32 7.67
C PRO A 58 -12.74 -7.16 7.62
N THR A 59 -12.14 -7.59 6.52
CA THR A 59 -10.71 -7.47 6.26
C THR A 59 -10.43 -6.23 5.42
N PHE A 60 -9.22 -5.67 5.54
CA PHE A 60 -8.81 -4.49 4.77
C PHE A 60 -8.99 -4.66 3.25
N MET A 61 -8.89 -5.89 2.73
CA MET A 61 -8.97 -6.20 1.30
C MET A 61 -10.38 -6.52 0.80
N ASP A 62 -11.39 -6.47 1.65
CA ASP A 62 -12.78 -6.70 1.25
C ASP A 62 -13.25 -5.60 0.30
N GLU A 63 -14.09 -5.96 -0.68
CA GLU A 63 -14.51 -5.05 -1.75
C GLU A 63 -15.26 -3.83 -1.22
N GLU A 64 -16.15 -4.04 -0.24
CA GLU A 64 -16.91 -2.96 0.42
C GLU A 64 -15.97 -1.98 1.11
N VAL A 65 -15.03 -2.47 1.92
CA VAL A 65 -14.02 -1.66 2.61
C VAL A 65 -13.15 -0.90 1.62
N GLN A 66 -12.65 -1.59 0.59
CA GLN A 66 -11.82 -0.97 -0.45
C GLN A 66 -12.57 0.11 -1.21
N SER A 67 -13.86 -0.10 -1.51
CA SER A 67 -14.69 0.89 -2.20
C SER A 67 -14.85 2.18 -1.38
N ILE A 68 -15.12 2.05 -0.07
CA ILE A 68 -15.25 3.16 0.87
C ILE A 68 -13.92 3.92 0.98
N LEU A 69 -12.82 3.20 1.19
CA LEU A 69 -11.50 3.79 1.32
C LEU A 69 -11.05 4.49 0.03
N MET A 70 -11.36 3.92 -1.14
CA MET A 70 -11.08 4.53 -2.44
C MET A 70 -11.90 5.80 -2.66
N LYS A 71 -13.17 5.81 -2.27
CA LYS A 71 -14.03 7.01 -2.29
C LYS A 71 -13.41 8.12 -1.46
N MET A 72 -13.11 7.85 -0.18
CA MET A 72 -12.55 8.84 0.74
C MET A 72 -11.16 9.34 0.35
N THR A 73 -10.34 8.48 -0.29
CA THR A 73 -8.99 8.87 -0.74
C THR A 73 -9.07 10.00 -1.77
N GLY A 74 -10.11 10.00 -2.60
CA GLY A 74 -10.29 10.92 -3.71
C GLY A 74 -9.20 10.79 -4.79
N LEU A 75 -9.45 11.40 -5.95
CA LEU A 75 -8.52 11.36 -7.07
C LEU A 75 -8.16 12.79 -7.50
N ASN A 76 -6.92 13.17 -7.24
CA ASN A 76 -6.35 14.43 -7.69
C ASN A 76 -5.18 14.16 -8.66
N LEU A 77 -5.39 14.40 -9.96
CA LEU A 77 -4.39 14.16 -11.00
C LEU A 77 -3.11 14.99 -10.80
N ARG A 78 -3.25 16.24 -10.34
CA ARG A 78 -2.10 17.15 -10.11
C ARG A 78 -1.21 16.65 -8.99
N LYS A 79 -1.80 16.08 -7.94
CA LYS A 79 -1.08 15.55 -6.78
C LYS A 79 -0.48 14.16 -7.06
N THR A 80 -1.24 13.29 -7.71
CA THR A 80 -0.81 11.91 -8.05
C THR A 80 0.33 11.88 -9.04
N PHE A 81 0.31 12.77 -10.04
CA PHE A 81 1.35 12.98 -11.04
C PHE A 81 2.16 14.26 -10.76
N LYS A 82 2.57 14.46 -9.51
CA LYS A 82 3.49 15.54 -9.15
C LYS A 82 4.81 15.36 -9.89
N THR A 83 5.36 16.46 -10.41
CA THR A 83 6.66 16.48 -11.08
C THR A 83 7.74 15.92 -10.17
N ALA A 84 8.39 14.84 -10.62
CA ALA A 84 9.49 14.22 -9.91
C ALA A 84 10.78 15.03 -10.14
N VAL A 85 11.60 15.16 -9.09
CA VAL A 85 12.95 15.72 -9.20
C VAL A 85 13.84 14.62 -9.79
N GLN A 86 13.93 14.61 -11.12
CA GLN A 86 14.72 13.67 -11.91
C GLN A 86 15.29 14.39 -13.13
N GLU A 87 16.17 13.72 -13.87
CA GLU A 87 16.70 14.25 -15.14
C GLU A 87 15.54 14.57 -16.10
N LEU A 88 15.46 15.83 -16.51
CA LEU A 88 14.39 16.34 -17.35
C LEU A 88 14.69 16.06 -18.81
N LYS A 89 13.67 15.61 -19.54
CA LYS A 89 13.69 15.47 -20.99
C LYS A 89 12.83 16.58 -21.60
N PRO A 90 13.13 17.05 -22.83
CA PRO A 90 12.31 18.05 -23.48
C PRO A 90 10.87 17.53 -23.65
N PRO A 91 9.84 18.32 -23.32
CA PRO A 91 8.44 17.90 -23.44
C PRO A 91 8.03 17.77 -24.91
N THR A 92 7.11 16.85 -25.19
CA THR A 92 6.52 16.65 -26.53
C THR A 92 5.12 17.28 -26.57
N TYR A 93 4.91 18.22 -27.49
CA TYR A 93 3.61 18.85 -27.71
C TYR A 93 2.83 18.13 -28.81
N LYS A 94 1.53 17.97 -28.62
CA LYS A 94 0.61 17.37 -29.59
C LYS A 94 -0.62 18.27 -29.74
N LEU A 95 -1.08 18.45 -30.97
CA LEU A 95 -2.37 19.08 -31.26
C LEU A 95 -3.43 17.98 -31.23
N ILE A 96 -4.44 18.15 -30.38
CA ILE A 96 -5.48 17.14 -30.14
C ILE A 96 -6.87 17.78 -30.18
N THR A 97 -7.87 17.00 -30.55
CA THR A 97 -9.28 17.40 -30.50
C THR A 97 -9.86 17.26 -29.09
N GLN A 98 -11.05 17.80 -28.84
CA GLN A 98 -11.72 17.69 -27.54
C GLN A 98 -11.98 16.22 -27.14
N ALA A 99 -12.45 15.39 -28.08
CA ALA A 99 -12.67 13.97 -27.84
C ALA A 99 -11.36 13.25 -27.43
N GLN A 100 -10.26 13.55 -28.11
CA GLN A 100 -8.95 12.98 -27.78
C GLN A 100 -8.43 13.46 -26.41
N LEU A 101 -8.76 14.68 -26.00
CA LEU A 101 -8.43 15.18 -24.66
C LEU A 101 -9.22 14.42 -23.58
N GLU A 102 -10.51 14.17 -23.81
CA GLU A 102 -11.35 13.37 -22.91
C GLU A 102 -10.87 11.92 -22.78
N GLU A 103 -10.43 11.30 -23.88
CA GLU A 103 -9.82 9.98 -23.85
C GLU A 103 -8.49 9.98 -23.08
N ALA A 104 -7.62 10.97 -23.33
CA ALA A 104 -6.34 11.10 -22.62
C ALA A 104 -6.54 11.32 -21.12
N THR A 105 -7.55 12.10 -20.73
CA THR A 105 -7.89 12.31 -19.32
C THR A 105 -8.45 11.04 -18.67
N LYS A 106 -9.29 10.26 -19.37
CA LYS A 106 -9.76 8.94 -18.88
C LYS A 106 -8.59 7.98 -18.66
N GLN A 107 -7.66 7.90 -19.61
CA GLN A 107 -6.44 7.08 -19.48
C GLN A 107 -5.58 7.52 -18.29
N ALA A 108 -5.43 8.83 -18.07
CA ALA A 108 -4.71 9.37 -16.91
C ALA A 108 -5.40 9.00 -15.59
N VAL A 109 -6.74 8.99 -15.55
CA VAL A 109 -7.52 8.56 -14.39
C VAL A 109 -7.35 7.06 -14.12
N GLU A 110 -7.38 6.21 -15.14
CA GLU A 110 -7.14 4.77 -15.01
C GLU A 110 -5.72 4.48 -14.51
N ALA A 111 -4.72 5.15 -15.08
CA ALA A 111 -3.34 5.05 -14.61
C ALA A 111 -3.19 5.55 -13.15
N ALA A 112 -3.90 6.62 -12.78
CA ALA A 112 -3.94 7.11 -11.41
C ALA A 112 -4.57 6.09 -10.44
N LYS A 113 -5.64 5.41 -10.83
CA LYS A 113 -6.26 4.34 -10.02
C LYS A 113 -5.28 3.19 -9.76
N VAL A 114 -4.54 2.74 -10.78
CA VAL A 114 -3.50 1.71 -10.62
C VAL A 114 -2.40 2.18 -9.67
N ARG A 115 -1.97 3.44 -9.79
CA ARG A 115 -0.95 4.05 -8.93
C ARG A 115 -1.41 4.24 -7.48
N LEU A 116 -2.69 4.53 -7.28
CA LEU A 116 -3.33 4.72 -5.98
C LEU A 116 -3.70 3.40 -5.28
N LYS A 117 -3.48 2.24 -5.92
CA LYS A 117 -3.72 0.94 -5.32
C LYS A 117 -3.01 0.85 -3.96
N MET A 118 -3.81 0.67 -2.91
CA MET A 118 -3.34 0.66 -1.54
C MET A 118 -2.53 -0.61 -1.25
N PRO A 119 -1.42 -0.52 -0.51
CA PRO A 119 -0.70 -1.71 -0.06
C PRO A 119 -1.56 -2.48 0.96
N PRO A 120 -1.53 -3.83 0.94
CA PRO A 120 -2.27 -4.62 1.92
C PRO A 120 -1.73 -4.35 3.33
N VAL A 121 -2.63 -4.19 4.29
CA VAL A 121 -2.30 -4.10 5.71
C VAL A 121 -2.23 -5.52 6.26
N LEU A 122 -1.09 -5.86 6.87
CA LEU A 122 -0.83 -7.18 7.46
C LEU A 122 -0.47 -7.01 8.93
N GLU A 123 -0.77 -8.03 9.72
CA GLU A 123 -0.36 -8.11 11.12
C GLU A 123 1.16 -8.32 11.25
N GLU A 124 1.66 -8.12 12.47
CA GLU A 124 3.04 -8.40 12.78
C GLU A 124 3.36 -9.88 12.60
N ARG A 125 4.48 -10.16 11.95
CA ARG A 125 4.94 -11.52 11.69
C ARG A 125 5.41 -12.20 12.97
N VAL A 126 5.00 -13.45 13.17
CA VAL A 126 5.50 -14.30 14.27
C VAL A 126 7.01 -14.56 14.10
N PRO A 127 7.83 -14.41 15.15
CA PRO A 127 9.26 -14.71 15.09
C PRO A 127 9.51 -16.19 14.83
N ILE A 128 10.52 -16.48 13.99
CA ILE A 128 10.90 -17.85 13.63
C ILE A 128 11.93 -18.39 14.63
N ASN A 129 11.53 -19.40 15.40
CA ASN A 129 12.38 -20.10 16.37
C ASN A 129 12.39 -21.60 16.09
N ASP A 130 12.83 -21.98 14.89
CA ASP A 130 12.82 -23.37 14.42
C ASP A 130 14.26 -23.91 14.29
N VAL A 131 14.54 -25.00 14.99
CA VAL A 131 15.84 -25.68 15.03
C VAL A 131 15.74 -26.97 14.23
N LEU A 132 16.58 -27.09 13.21
CA LEU A 132 16.57 -28.22 12.29
C LEU A 132 17.41 -29.39 12.80
N ALA A 133 18.59 -29.11 13.36
CA ALA A 133 19.51 -30.12 13.87
C ALA A 133 20.44 -29.54 14.95
N GLY A 134 20.89 -30.36 15.88
CA GLY A 134 21.88 -29.99 16.91
C GLY A 134 22.99 -31.03 17.00
N ASN A 135 24.23 -30.62 16.73
CA ASN A 135 25.41 -31.50 16.77
C ASN A 135 26.44 -30.91 17.74
N THR A 136 26.45 -31.40 18.98
CA THR A 136 27.38 -30.95 20.04
C THR A 136 28.85 -31.20 19.71
N ILE A 137 29.15 -32.15 18.81
CA ILE A 137 30.53 -32.45 18.38
C ILE A 137 31.20 -31.23 17.74
N LEU A 138 30.42 -30.36 17.11
CA LEU A 138 30.91 -29.16 16.43
C LEU A 138 31.00 -27.95 17.37
N GLU A 139 30.59 -28.10 18.62
CA GLU A 139 30.68 -27.04 19.63
C GLU A 139 32.15 -26.68 19.91
N GLY A 140 32.48 -25.39 19.85
CA GLY A 140 33.84 -24.89 20.13
C GLY A 140 34.84 -25.05 18.99
N THR A 141 34.44 -25.64 17.85
CA THR A 141 35.31 -25.72 16.66
C THR A 141 35.41 -24.40 15.91
N GLU A 142 34.31 -23.64 15.86
CA GLU A 142 34.19 -22.38 15.12
C GLU A 142 33.78 -21.26 16.07
N THR A 143 34.26 -20.04 15.83
CA THR A 143 33.93 -18.85 16.65
C THR A 143 32.79 -18.01 16.07
N THR A 144 32.53 -18.12 14.78
CA THR A 144 31.57 -17.28 14.05
C THR A 144 30.36 -18.09 13.56
N LYS A 145 29.27 -17.38 13.23
CA LYS A 145 28.05 -18.00 12.71
C LYS A 145 28.12 -18.05 11.18
N TYR A 146 27.85 -19.21 10.59
CA TYR A 146 27.73 -19.35 9.15
C TYR A 146 26.25 -19.23 8.74
N MET A 147 26.00 -18.55 7.62
CA MET A 147 24.65 -18.39 7.09
C MET A 147 24.61 -18.93 5.67
N PHE A 148 23.80 -19.96 5.46
CA PHE A 148 23.60 -20.61 4.17
C PHE A 148 22.27 -20.15 3.59
N THR A 149 22.26 -19.79 2.31
CA THR A 149 21.09 -19.23 1.63
C THR A 149 20.92 -19.89 0.28
N ASP A 150 19.71 -20.36 0.01
CA ASP A 150 19.35 -20.87 -1.30
C ASP A 150 19.07 -19.71 -2.29
N ILE A 151 19.86 -19.67 -3.35
CA ILE A 151 19.84 -18.64 -4.41
C ILE A 151 19.11 -19.10 -5.69
N SER A 152 18.35 -20.20 -5.65
CA SER A 152 17.63 -20.74 -6.82
C SER A 152 16.58 -19.77 -7.37
N TYR A 153 16.64 -19.37 -8.64
CA TYR A 153 15.78 -18.30 -9.17
C TYR A 153 14.27 -18.62 -9.15
N SER A 154 13.89 -19.88 -9.35
CA SER A 154 12.49 -20.33 -9.45
C SER A 154 11.70 -20.25 -8.14
N ILE A 155 12.36 -20.12 -6.99
CA ILE A 155 11.71 -20.18 -5.66
C ILE A 155 11.30 -18.77 -5.19
N PRO A 156 10.06 -18.56 -4.74
CA PRO A 156 9.64 -17.26 -4.22
C PRO A 156 10.33 -16.92 -2.89
N HIS A 157 10.55 -15.63 -2.63
CA HIS A 157 11.33 -15.15 -1.50
C HIS A 157 10.81 -15.58 -0.12
N ARG A 158 9.52 -15.92 0.00
CA ARG A 158 8.88 -16.38 1.26
C ARG A 158 9.14 -17.86 1.57
N GLU A 159 9.41 -18.68 0.56
CA GLU A 159 9.61 -20.13 0.70
C GLU A 159 11.09 -20.53 0.70
N ARG A 160 11.98 -19.62 0.30
CA ARG A 160 13.44 -19.84 0.31
C ARG A 160 13.97 -20.31 1.67
N PHE A 161 14.89 -21.27 1.64
CA PHE A 161 15.58 -21.75 2.81
C PHE A 161 16.79 -20.88 3.13
N ILE A 162 16.80 -20.35 4.36
CA ILE A 162 17.92 -19.62 4.93
C ILE A 162 18.19 -20.18 6.32
N VAL A 163 19.35 -20.79 6.48
CA VAL A 163 19.74 -21.50 7.69
C VAL A 163 21.02 -20.91 8.27
N ILE A 164 21.11 -20.92 9.59
CA ILE A 164 22.24 -20.41 10.34
C ILE A 164 22.82 -21.56 11.14
N ARG A 165 24.12 -21.76 10.96
CA ARG A 165 24.94 -22.64 11.80
C ARG A 165 25.59 -21.81 12.90
N GLU A 166 25.29 -22.15 14.14
CA GLU A 166 25.87 -21.48 15.31
C GLU A 166 27.12 -22.22 15.82
N PRO A 167 28.05 -21.51 16.48
CA PRO A 167 29.22 -22.09 17.16
C PRO A 167 28.92 -23.21 18.15
N SER A 168 27.70 -23.24 18.71
CA SER A 168 27.21 -24.31 19.58
C SER A 168 26.95 -25.63 18.84
N GLY A 169 27.06 -25.63 17.51
CA GLY A 169 26.74 -26.78 16.69
C GLY A 169 25.24 -26.94 16.39
N THR A 170 24.43 -25.91 16.64
CA THR A 170 23.01 -25.87 16.28
C THR A 170 22.82 -25.33 14.85
N LEU A 171 22.02 -26.03 14.04
CA LEU A 171 21.53 -25.58 12.74
C LEU A 171 20.06 -25.18 12.88
N ARG A 172 19.75 -23.91 12.67
CA ARG A 172 18.40 -23.36 12.81
C ARG A 172 18.01 -22.48 11.64
N LYS A 173 16.72 -22.19 11.48
CA LYS A 173 16.24 -21.20 10.51
C LYS A 173 16.71 -19.80 10.90
N ALA A 174 16.95 -18.96 9.90
CA ALA A 174 17.28 -17.56 10.11
C ALA A 174 16.09 -16.76 10.67
N SER A 175 16.39 -15.76 11.49
CA SER A 175 15.38 -14.78 11.90
C SER A 175 14.93 -13.96 10.69
N TRP A 176 13.76 -13.34 10.79
CA TRP A 176 13.22 -12.54 9.70
C TRP A 176 14.13 -11.38 9.26
N GLU A 177 14.79 -10.71 10.21
CA GLU A 177 15.74 -9.62 9.90
C GLU A 177 16.93 -10.11 9.09
N LYS A 178 17.52 -11.25 9.48
CA LYS A 178 18.64 -11.86 8.76
C LYS A 178 18.20 -12.37 7.39
N ARG A 179 16.97 -12.88 7.28
CA ARG A 179 16.38 -13.26 6.00
C ARG A 179 16.24 -12.05 5.08
N ASP A 180 15.63 -10.96 5.54
CA ASP A 180 15.45 -9.74 4.74
C ASP A 180 16.81 -9.14 4.32
N TRP A 181 17.79 -9.16 5.24
CA TRP A 181 19.16 -8.74 4.99
C TRP A 181 19.82 -9.57 3.88
N MET A 182 19.81 -10.90 4.02
CA MET A 182 20.47 -11.81 3.09
C MET A 182 19.80 -11.83 1.72
N MET A 183 18.47 -11.69 1.71
CA MET A 183 17.72 -11.51 0.48
C MET A 183 18.12 -10.23 -0.25
N GLN A 184 18.34 -9.12 0.45
CA GLN A 184 18.80 -7.88 -0.20
C GLN A 184 20.25 -7.99 -0.72
N VAL A 185 21.10 -8.79 -0.08
CA VAL A 185 22.49 -9.04 -0.52
C VAL A 185 22.52 -9.83 -1.83
N TYR A 186 21.80 -10.95 -1.90
CA TYR A 186 21.80 -11.81 -3.10
C TYR A 186 20.82 -11.34 -4.18
N PHE A 187 19.69 -10.74 -3.80
CA PHE A 187 18.64 -10.26 -4.70
C PHE A 187 18.37 -8.78 -4.44
N PRO A 188 19.26 -7.88 -4.89
CA PRO A 188 19.15 -6.46 -4.61
C PRO A 188 17.90 -5.87 -5.25
N LYS A 189 17.02 -5.30 -4.43
CA LYS A 189 15.86 -4.52 -4.88
C LYS A 189 16.16 -3.03 -4.80
N GLU A 190 15.83 -2.30 -5.86
CA GLU A 190 15.96 -0.84 -5.90
C GLU A 190 15.21 -0.16 -4.75
N GLY A 191 15.83 0.87 -4.18
CA GLY A 191 15.29 1.63 -3.04
C GLY A 191 15.48 0.98 -1.67
N ARG A 192 15.86 -0.30 -1.59
CA ARG A 192 16.21 -0.97 -0.31
C ARG A 192 17.70 -0.89 -0.05
N LYS A 193 18.06 -0.71 1.23
CA LYS A 193 19.45 -0.73 1.70
C LYS A 193 19.65 -1.91 2.65
N VAL A 194 20.84 -2.50 2.61
CA VAL A 194 21.22 -3.64 3.46
C VAL A 194 21.29 -3.22 4.93
N LEU A 195 21.85 -2.03 5.19
CA LEU A 195 21.87 -1.43 6.52
C LEU A 195 20.66 -0.54 6.72
N THR A 196 20.08 -0.57 7.92
CA THR A 196 18.97 0.29 8.31
C THR A 196 19.38 1.77 8.14
N PRO A 197 18.66 2.55 7.30
CA PRO A 197 18.97 3.95 7.10
C PRO A 197 18.81 4.76 8.40
N MET A 198 19.73 5.70 8.66
CA MET A 198 19.70 6.54 9.86
C MET A 198 18.46 7.44 9.96
N ILE A 199 17.72 7.64 8.87
CA ILE A 199 16.48 8.42 8.83
C ILE A 199 15.40 7.87 9.78
N PHE A 200 15.45 6.58 10.10
CA PHE A 200 14.50 5.92 11.00
C PHE A 200 14.85 6.06 12.48
N LYS A 201 15.96 6.75 12.82
CA LYS A 201 16.22 7.16 14.20
C LYS A 201 15.25 8.24 14.62
N GLU A 202 14.83 8.22 15.87
CA GLU A 202 13.78 9.12 16.39
C GLU A 202 14.09 10.61 16.19
N GLU A 203 15.34 11.03 16.38
CA GLU A 203 15.82 12.40 16.14
C GLU A 203 15.59 12.88 14.68
N ASN A 204 15.86 11.99 13.72
CA ASN A 204 15.74 12.28 12.30
C ASN A 204 14.28 12.23 11.86
N LEU A 205 13.49 11.33 12.46
CA LEU A 205 12.04 11.28 12.25
C LEU A 205 11.38 12.59 12.70
N ARG A 206 11.71 13.09 13.90
CA ARG A 206 11.22 14.40 14.38
C ARG A 206 11.54 15.54 13.41
N THR A 207 12.76 15.54 12.88
CA THR A 207 13.20 16.54 11.89
C THR A 207 12.43 16.43 10.58
N MET A 208 12.13 15.22 10.11
CA MET A 208 11.31 14.98 8.93
C MET A 208 9.87 15.43 9.15
N TYR A 209 9.34 15.21 10.35
CA TYR A 209 7.99 15.62 10.69
C TYR A 209 7.83 17.15 10.64
N SER A 210 8.79 17.91 11.18
CA SER A 210 8.77 19.37 11.11
C SER A 210 8.81 19.93 9.68
N LYS A 211 9.26 19.15 8.70
CA LYS A 211 9.37 19.54 7.29
C LYS A 211 8.16 19.16 6.43
N ASP A 212 7.11 18.63 7.05
CA ASP A 212 5.89 18.17 6.36
C ASP A 212 6.09 17.10 5.29
N ARG A 213 7.15 16.30 5.45
CA ARG A 213 7.47 15.17 4.58
C ARG A 213 6.86 13.85 5.10
N HIS A 214 5.58 13.90 5.47
CA HIS A 214 4.85 12.81 6.11
C HIS A 214 4.46 11.67 5.17
N ALA A 215 4.35 11.95 3.86
CA ALA A 215 4.17 10.90 2.85
C ALA A 215 5.31 9.85 2.88
N ASP A 216 6.46 10.22 3.43
CA ASP A 216 7.63 9.36 3.58
C ASP A 216 7.68 8.69 4.98
N VAL A 217 6.94 9.19 5.97
CA VAL A 217 7.07 8.81 7.39
C VAL A 217 5.73 8.95 8.17
N LEU A 218 4.87 7.91 8.07
CA LEU A 218 3.82 7.38 8.99
C LEU A 218 2.77 8.26 9.75
N ASN A 219 1.69 7.55 10.15
CA ASN A 219 0.34 8.03 10.54
C ASN A 219 0.19 8.75 11.89
N LEU A 220 1.04 8.49 12.88
CA LEU A 220 0.83 8.98 14.26
C LEU A 220 1.07 10.50 14.42
N TYR A 221 1.97 11.06 13.62
CA TYR A 221 2.21 12.50 13.62
C TYR A 221 1.04 13.26 12.97
N ILE A 222 0.41 12.66 11.97
CA ILE A 222 -0.65 13.27 11.18
C ILE A 222 -1.86 13.61 12.05
N ASP A 223 -2.28 12.68 12.92
CA ASP A 223 -3.40 12.86 13.84
C ASP A 223 -3.17 14.04 14.81
N LYS A 224 -1.99 14.07 15.45
CA LYS A 224 -1.63 15.12 16.42
C LYS A 224 -1.62 16.53 15.85
N HIS A 225 -1.29 16.67 14.57
CA HIS A 225 -1.16 17.97 13.90
C HIS A 225 -2.30 18.27 12.91
N GLY A 226 -3.29 17.38 12.78
CA GLY A 226 -4.42 17.55 11.86
C GLY A 226 -4.03 17.62 10.38
N LYS A 227 -2.91 16.98 9.96
CA LYS A 227 -2.36 17.12 8.59
C LYS A 227 -2.84 16.03 7.63
N TYR A 228 -4.11 15.66 7.68
CA TYR A 228 -4.68 14.53 6.93
C TYR A 228 -4.64 14.73 5.40
N ASP A 229 -4.81 15.97 4.96
CA ASP A 229 -4.78 16.34 3.53
C ASP A 229 -3.46 15.93 2.86
N LEU A 230 -2.35 15.84 3.59
CA LEU A 230 -1.07 15.43 3.01
C LEU A 230 -1.12 14.02 2.43
N LEU A 231 -1.82 13.09 3.07
CA LEU A 231 -2.01 11.73 2.57
C LEU A 231 -3.22 11.58 1.65
N ARG A 232 -4.11 12.58 1.55
CA ARG A 232 -5.24 12.56 0.61
C ARG A 232 -4.74 12.41 -0.83
N SER A 233 -5.44 11.64 -1.66
CA SER A 233 -5.01 11.25 -3.01
C SER A 233 -3.61 10.60 -3.04
N THR A 234 -3.28 9.80 -2.02
CA THR A 234 -2.12 8.92 -2.01
C THR A 234 -2.54 7.49 -1.64
N ARG A 235 -1.75 6.49 -2.04
CA ARG A 235 -2.00 5.08 -1.71
C ARG A 235 -1.94 4.74 -0.22
N TYR A 236 -1.49 5.67 0.62
CA TYR A 236 -1.33 5.45 2.07
C TYR A 236 -2.54 5.93 2.86
N PHE A 237 -3.47 6.68 2.24
CA PHE A 237 -4.64 7.22 2.91
C PHE A 237 -5.48 6.13 3.57
N GLY A 238 -5.83 5.06 2.84
CA GLY A 238 -6.68 4.02 3.42
C GLY A 238 -6.00 3.21 4.53
N GLY A 239 -4.68 3.02 4.49
CA GLY A 239 -3.94 2.42 5.61
C GLY A 239 -3.97 3.28 6.87
N MET A 240 -3.96 4.62 6.71
CA MET A 240 -4.15 5.57 7.80
C MET A 240 -5.57 5.50 8.37
N VAL A 241 -6.59 5.55 7.51
CA VAL A 241 -8.00 5.43 7.94
C VAL A 241 -8.24 4.11 8.67
N TRP A 242 -7.75 3.00 8.11
CA TRP A 242 -7.87 1.67 8.71
C TRP A 242 -7.24 1.60 10.10
N TYR A 243 -6.06 2.22 10.28
CA TYR A 243 -5.42 2.32 11.59
C TYR A 243 -6.28 3.13 12.57
N PHE A 244 -6.82 4.28 12.16
CA PHE A 244 -7.65 5.12 13.03
C PHE A 244 -8.97 4.47 13.44
N VAL A 245 -9.65 3.79 12.52
CA VAL A 245 -10.91 3.08 12.82
C VAL A 245 -10.66 1.93 13.80
N ASN A 246 -9.62 1.12 13.59
CA ASN A 246 -9.30 0.02 14.51
C ASN A 246 -8.90 0.51 15.91
N ASN A 247 -8.24 1.68 15.99
CA ASN A 247 -7.82 2.26 17.27
C ASN A 247 -8.86 3.23 17.88
N LYS A 248 -10.05 3.38 17.28
CA LYS A 248 -11.11 4.31 17.72
C LYS A 248 -10.63 5.76 17.86
N LYS A 249 -9.82 6.23 16.92
CA LYS A 249 -9.25 7.59 16.86
C LYS A 249 -9.62 8.29 15.55
N ILE A 250 -10.91 8.35 15.25
CA ILE A 250 -11.40 8.93 13.98
C ILE A 250 -11.82 10.39 14.10
N ASP A 251 -12.01 10.91 15.31
CA ASP A 251 -12.51 12.27 15.58
C ASP A 251 -11.76 13.35 14.80
N GLY A 252 -10.42 13.31 14.82
CA GLY A 252 -9.61 14.32 14.16
C GLY A 252 -9.76 14.32 12.64
N LEU A 253 -9.84 13.13 12.03
CA LEU A 253 -10.09 12.99 10.60
C LEU A 253 -11.50 13.42 10.23
N LEU A 254 -12.49 13.06 11.05
CA LEU A 254 -13.89 13.43 10.87
C LEU A 254 -14.06 14.95 10.89
N ILE A 255 -13.42 15.64 11.83
CA ILE A 255 -13.38 17.10 11.91
C ILE A 255 -12.76 17.71 10.64
N ASP A 256 -11.60 17.20 10.18
CA ASP A 256 -10.95 17.70 8.96
C ASP A 256 -11.82 17.52 7.71
N GLN A 257 -12.57 16.42 7.61
CA GLN A 257 -13.52 16.20 6.52
C GLN A 257 -14.69 17.18 6.55
N ILE A 258 -15.28 17.44 7.73
CA ILE A 258 -16.39 18.40 7.88
C ILE A 258 -15.92 19.82 7.56
N GLN A 259 -14.74 20.22 8.04
CA GLN A 259 -14.15 21.55 7.77
C GLN A 259 -13.81 21.80 6.30
N ARG A 260 -13.74 20.75 5.49
CA ARG A 260 -13.45 20.81 4.05
C ARG A 260 -14.70 20.58 3.19
N ASP A 261 -15.89 20.60 3.80
CA ASP A 261 -17.17 20.35 3.14
C ASP A 261 -17.28 18.93 2.52
N LEU A 262 -16.55 17.96 3.06
CA LEU A 262 -16.51 16.57 2.59
C LEU A 262 -17.43 15.67 3.43
N ILE A 263 -18.71 16.05 3.52
CA ILE A 263 -19.69 15.31 4.34
C ILE A 263 -19.90 13.88 3.85
N ASP A 264 -19.87 13.64 2.55
CA ASP A 264 -20.00 12.28 1.99
C ASP A 264 -18.85 11.36 2.42
N ASP A 265 -17.65 11.90 2.60
CA ASP A 265 -16.50 11.12 3.09
C ASP A 265 -16.58 10.93 4.61
N ALA A 266 -17.09 11.93 5.33
CA ALA A 266 -17.32 11.86 6.77
C ALA A 266 -18.39 10.81 7.13
N THR A 267 -19.48 10.74 6.36
CA THR A 267 -20.49 9.68 6.52
C THR A 267 -19.92 8.31 6.18
N SER A 268 -19.16 8.21 5.08
CA SER A 268 -18.48 6.96 4.70
C SER A 268 -17.48 6.49 5.78
N LEU A 269 -16.82 7.41 6.49
CA LEU A 269 -15.94 7.09 7.62
C LEU A 269 -16.71 6.50 8.81
N VAL A 270 -17.85 7.07 9.18
CA VAL A 270 -18.69 6.55 10.27
C VAL A 270 -19.32 5.20 9.88
N GLN A 271 -19.75 5.04 8.62
CA GLN A 271 -20.20 3.75 8.09
C GLN A 271 -19.10 2.68 8.20
N LEU A 272 -17.87 3.00 7.80
CA LEU A 272 -16.73 2.09 7.96
C LEU A 272 -16.46 1.75 9.44
N TYR A 273 -16.66 2.70 10.33
CA TYR A 273 -16.56 2.49 11.77
C TYR A 273 -17.62 1.52 12.28
N HIS A 274 -18.89 1.66 11.87
CA HIS A 274 -19.97 0.74 12.24
C HIS A 274 -19.76 -0.67 11.67
N ILE A 275 -19.20 -0.77 10.45
CA ILE A 275 -18.84 -2.05 9.82
C ILE A 275 -17.80 -2.82 10.65
N LEU A 276 -16.80 -2.11 11.19
CA LEU A 276 -15.74 -2.74 12.00
C LEU A 276 -16.10 -2.94 13.47
N HIS A 277 -17.01 -2.11 14.01
CA HIS A 277 -17.45 -2.16 15.41
C HIS A 277 -18.98 -2.32 15.49
N PRO A 278 -19.56 -3.46 15.06
CA PRO A 278 -21.01 -3.66 15.01
C PRO A 278 -21.69 -3.68 16.39
N ASP A 279 -20.93 -3.96 17.44
CA ASP A 279 -21.39 -3.96 18.84
C ASP A 279 -21.33 -2.58 19.50
N GLY A 280 -20.83 -1.56 18.80
CA GLY A 280 -20.76 -0.19 19.29
C GLY A 280 -22.14 0.40 19.60
N GLN A 281 -22.19 1.34 20.55
CA GLN A 281 -23.41 2.09 20.87
C GLN A 281 -23.91 2.87 19.64
N SER A 282 -22.99 3.50 18.93
CA SER A 282 -23.27 4.25 17.70
C SER A 282 -23.92 3.37 16.62
N ALA A 283 -23.38 2.17 16.41
CA ALA A 283 -23.88 1.21 15.43
C ALA A 283 -25.24 0.60 15.81
N ARG A 284 -25.54 0.47 17.11
CA ARG A 284 -26.85 0.01 17.60
C ARG A 284 -27.92 1.08 17.44
N GLU A 285 -27.62 2.29 17.87
CA GLU A 285 -28.55 3.42 17.74
C GLU A 285 -28.85 3.76 16.27
N ASP A 286 -27.87 3.60 15.38
CA ASP A 286 -28.07 3.74 13.94
C ASP A 286 -29.03 2.69 13.36
N LYS A 287 -28.93 1.42 13.79
CA LYS A 287 -29.88 0.37 13.39
C LYS A 287 -31.30 0.67 13.84
N ASP A 288 -31.46 1.28 15.00
CA ASP A 288 -32.77 1.62 15.57
C ASP A 288 -33.37 2.86 14.91
N GLN A 289 -32.55 3.85 14.55
CA GLN A 289 -33.00 5.14 14.01
C GLN A 289 -32.94 5.24 12.48
N ALA A 290 -32.28 4.29 11.80
CA ALA A 290 -31.98 4.34 10.36
C ALA A 290 -31.42 5.71 9.95
N ALA A 291 -30.40 6.18 10.68
CA ALA A 291 -29.94 7.56 10.61
C ALA A 291 -29.08 7.78 9.35
N GLU A 292 -29.64 8.43 8.33
CA GLU A 292 -28.90 8.73 7.10
C GLU A 292 -28.14 10.06 7.15
N GLY A 293 -27.01 10.10 6.45
CA GLY A 293 -26.26 11.33 6.18
C GLY A 293 -25.71 11.99 7.45
N ILE A 294 -26.04 13.27 7.64
CA ILE A 294 -25.54 14.10 8.75
C ILE A 294 -25.98 13.55 10.12
N ASN A 295 -27.15 12.89 10.17
CA ASN A 295 -27.67 12.34 11.43
C ASN A 295 -26.78 11.20 11.96
N LEU A 296 -26.20 10.40 11.06
CA LEU A 296 -25.23 9.37 11.41
C LEU A 296 -24.03 9.94 12.19
N ILE A 297 -23.51 11.08 11.71
CA ILE A 297 -22.38 11.77 12.34
C ILE A 297 -22.79 12.31 13.72
N LYS A 298 -24.02 12.81 13.86
CA LYS A 298 -24.55 13.28 15.15
C LYS A 298 -24.71 12.14 16.17
N VAL A 299 -25.21 10.98 15.74
CA VAL A 299 -25.33 9.79 16.61
C VAL A 299 -23.94 9.36 17.09
N PHE A 300 -22.98 9.24 16.18
CA PHE A 300 -21.59 8.91 16.53
C PHE A 300 -20.96 9.93 17.49
N ALA A 301 -21.18 11.23 17.24
CA ALA A 301 -20.62 12.31 18.06
C ALA A 301 -21.11 12.27 19.52
N LYS A 302 -22.35 11.84 19.75
CA LYS A 302 -22.95 11.77 21.11
C LYS A 302 -22.57 10.51 21.87
N THR A 303 -22.30 9.42 21.16
CA THR A 303 -22.17 8.09 21.75
C THR A 303 -20.71 7.69 21.96
N GLU A 304 -19.88 7.75 20.90
CA GLU A 304 -18.55 7.13 20.90
C GLU A 304 -17.39 8.08 20.63
N ALA A 305 -17.65 9.28 20.12
CA ALA A 305 -16.60 10.26 19.87
C ALA A 305 -15.98 10.78 21.18
N GLN A 306 -14.64 10.80 21.26
CA GLN A 306 -13.92 11.36 22.41
C GLN A 306 -14.03 12.89 22.43
N LYS A 307 -14.05 13.51 21.24
CA LYS A 307 -14.21 14.94 21.02
C LYS A 307 -15.61 15.28 20.48
N GLY A 308 -16.64 14.58 20.98
CA GLY A 308 -18.03 14.74 20.54
C GLY A 308 -18.51 16.18 20.45
N ALA A 309 -18.34 16.97 21.51
CA ALA A 309 -18.74 18.38 21.53
C ALA A 309 -18.08 19.23 20.42
N TYR A 310 -16.82 18.93 20.07
CA TYR A 310 -16.13 19.65 19.01
C TYR A 310 -16.61 19.22 17.62
N VAL A 311 -16.92 17.93 17.44
CA VAL A 311 -17.54 17.41 16.21
C VAL A 311 -18.91 18.04 16.00
N GLU A 312 -19.74 18.10 17.04
CA GLU A 312 -21.06 18.74 16.97
C GLU A 312 -20.97 20.23 16.63
N LEU A 313 -20.06 20.96 17.29
CA LEU A 313 -19.82 22.38 17.00
C LEU A 313 -19.39 22.59 15.55
N THR A 314 -18.43 21.80 15.07
CA THR A 314 -17.92 21.89 13.68
C THR A 314 -19.03 21.61 12.67
N LEU A 315 -19.86 20.60 12.96
CA LEU A 315 -21.00 20.23 12.14
C LEU A 315 -22.07 21.33 12.14
N GLN A 316 -22.34 21.96 13.28
CA GLN A 316 -23.26 23.10 13.37
C GLN A 316 -22.76 24.27 12.50
N THR A 317 -21.48 24.63 12.62
CA THR A 317 -20.88 25.69 11.79
C THR A 317 -21.00 25.39 10.30
N TYR A 318 -20.79 24.13 9.88
CA TYR A 318 -21.00 23.70 8.51
C TYR A 318 -22.47 23.86 8.07
N GLN A 319 -23.44 23.46 8.90
CA GLN A 319 -24.87 23.58 8.59
C GLN A 319 -25.32 25.04 8.46
N GLU A 320 -24.80 25.94 9.32
CA GLU A 320 -25.05 27.38 9.24
C GLU A 320 -24.43 27.98 7.97
N ALA A 321 -23.20 27.62 7.62
CA ALA A 321 -22.57 28.07 6.39
C ALA A 321 -23.36 27.62 5.14
N LEU A 322 -23.88 26.38 5.15
CA LEU A 322 -24.67 25.83 4.05
C LEU A 322 -26.03 26.55 3.88
N SER A 323 -26.70 26.89 4.99
CA SER A 323 -27.96 27.63 4.95
C SER A 323 -27.77 29.06 4.42
N HIS A 324 -26.65 29.72 4.76
CA HIS A 324 -26.31 31.03 4.21
C HIS A 324 -26.03 31.00 2.69
N HIS A 325 -25.32 29.99 2.19
CA HIS A 325 -25.04 29.86 0.74
C HIS A 325 -26.30 29.57 -0.08
N SER A 326 -27.20 28.73 0.46
CA SER A 326 -28.48 28.43 -0.20
C SER A 326 -29.46 29.62 -0.17
N ALA A 327 -29.40 30.49 0.83
CA ALA A 327 -30.19 31.72 0.88
C ALA A 327 -29.63 32.85 0.00
N ALA A 328 -28.37 32.77 -0.44
CA ALA A 328 -27.70 33.78 -1.26
C ALA A 328 -27.67 33.46 -2.77
N SER A 329 -28.11 32.26 -3.18
CA SER A 329 -28.25 31.84 -4.59
C SER A 329 -29.68 32.00 -5.08
#